data_AF-X0BEG4-F1
#
_entry.id   AF-X0BEG4-F1
#
_cell.length_a   1.000
_cell.length_b   1.000
_cell.length_c   1.000
_cell.angle_alpha   90.00
_cell.angle_beta   90.00
_cell.angle_gamma   90.00
#
_symmetry.space_group_name_H-M   'P 1'
#
loop_
_entity.id
_entity.type
_entity.pdbx_description
1 polymer ?
#
loop_
_entity_poly.entity_id
_entity_poly.type
_entity_poly.pdbx_seq_one_letter_code
_entity_poly.pdbx_strand_id
1 'polypeptide(L)'
;MSKSLSDLLSQKPPSVPSPQPGAKDAPSQDPESSEGGNSITSQPTPIEVPSIAPNMEFATVNETGHQPPGTDSIVSNTLFQPMMPYSAAEFNFLGNLSRTEQLDPKTPLQMQQIPRIWNFDYQMGSQSYTDALVACPGGFTNRLGWVQSNSPFSDHIHILKRLLSSKVGTAARFVDAQSYRSIFQSVSTVWALFNSITRPDVMNWLSKTKFFHIIELTIWQILPCPYTFSRVQQQYRPTQLQVTLQGQYPCVIDWVPFPLIRDRLIQYHAANPSIDQIFCDAVSAYVVESHLSDLVIGCPPLKVYVRVTDLVISMAGDEGEDPDIVPTIPATNVQTLFTSPKHARLAFEHLKMDCGSSYYKVDPVFFEKYPELYTASDEKIAKGIPLKPEFQTTITRPVHLDNTTVGLYSNFIDFMFHVSNSLYYG
;
A
#
# COMPACT_ATOMS: atom_id res chain seq x y z
N MET A 1 -20.56 -20.32 -12.99
CA MET A 1 -21.38 -21.32 -12.26
C MET A 1 -20.55 -21.81 -11.08
N SER A 2 -20.83 -21.25 -9.90
CA SER A 2 -20.07 -21.49 -8.67
C SER A 2 -20.66 -22.69 -7.94
N LYS A 3 -19.86 -23.70 -7.61
CA LYS A 3 -20.23 -24.72 -6.63
C LYS A 3 -19.73 -24.26 -5.26
N SER A 4 -20.62 -24.23 -4.29
CA SER A 4 -20.29 -23.89 -2.90
C SER A 4 -19.40 -24.98 -2.29
N LEU A 5 -18.44 -24.59 -1.46
CA LEU A 5 -17.59 -25.50 -0.67
C LEU A 5 -18.41 -26.46 0.21
N SER A 6 -19.67 -26.10 0.52
CA SER A 6 -20.66 -26.92 1.22
C SER A 6 -20.95 -28.25 0.52
N ASP A 7 -20.92 -28.27 -0.82
CA ASP A 7 -21.31 -29.43 -1.63
C ASP A 7 -20.21 -30.50 -1.71
N LEU A 8 -18.96 -30.10 -1.48
CA LEU A 8 -17.80 -31.00 -1.51
C LEU A 8 -17.54 -31.71 -0.17
N LEU A 9 -18.06 -31.17 0.95
CA LEU A 9 -17.82 -31.70 2.30
C LEU A 9 -18.95 -32.61 2.81
N SER A 10 -20.04 -32.80 2.05
CA SER A 10 -21.20 -33.62 2.48
C SER A 10 -21.15 -35.10 2.04
N GLN A 11 -20.04 -35.59 1.47
CA GLN A 11 -19.93 -37.01 1.12
C GLN A 11 -19.47 -37.84 2.31
N LYS A 12 -20.47 -38.42 3.00
CA LYS A 12 -20.30 -39.39 4.09
C LYS A 12 -19.51 -40.63 3.59
N PRO A 13 -18.46 -41.09 4.29
CA PRO A 13 -17.77 -42.33 3.93
C PRO A 13 -18.65 -43.56 4.21
N PRO A 14 -18.49 -44.66 3.44
CA PRO A 14 -19.26 -45.88 3.66
C PRO A 14 -18.85 -46.53 4.99
N SER A 15 -19.86 -46.91 5.76
CA SER A 15 -19.76 -47.60 7.05
C SER A 15 -19.10 -48.97 6.93
N VAL A 16 -18.02 -49.20 7.70
CA VAL A 16 -17.39 -50.51 7.92
C VAL A 16 -17.89 -51.07 9.27
N PRO A 17 -18.31 -52.34 9.36
CA PRO A 17 -18.87 -52.90 10.59
C PRO A 17 -17.79 -53.35 11.58
N SER A 18 -18.01 -53.06 12.86
CA SER A 18 -17.20 -53.50 14.00
C SER A 18 -17.39 -54.98 14.32
N PRO A 19 -16.35 -55.70 14.79
CA PRO A 19 -16.52 -56.96 15.54
C PRO A 19 -16.33 -56.75 17.05
N GLN A 20 -17.15 -57.44 17.83
CA GLN A 20 -17.11 -57.56 19.30
C GLN A 20 -16.27 -58.78 19.77
N PRO A 21 -15.99 -58.93 21.09
CA PRO A 21 -14.72 -59.46 21.63
C PRO A 21 -14.76 -60.93 22.13
N GLY A 22 -13.57 -61.53 22.34
CA GLY A 22 -13.45 -62.81 23.05
C GLY A 22 -12.01 -63.33 23.29
N ALA A 23 -11.52 -63.13 24.53
CA ALA A 23 -10.86 -64.07 25.45
C ALA A 23 -9.52 -64.83 25.16
N LYS A 24 -8.62 -64.75 26.17
CA LYS A 24 -7.64 -65.75 26.71
C LYS A 24 -6.32 -65.98 25.93
N ASP A 25 -5.12 -66.16 26.49
CA ASP A 25 -4.58 -66.46 27.83
C ASP A 25 -3.10 -65.98 27.93
N ALA A 26 -2.60 -65.81 29.17
CA ALA A 26 -1.20 -65.60 29.61
C ALA A 26 -0.34 -66.91 29.46
N PRO A 27 0.99 -67.03 29.77
CA PRO A 27 1.76 -66.28 30.78
C PRO A 27 3.28 -65.99 30.57
N SER A 28 3.77 -65.08 31.43
CA SER A 28 5.06 -64.99 32.16
C SER A 28 6.42 -65.22 31.47
N GLN A 29 7.36 -64.27 31.64
CA GLN A 29 8.59 -64.40 32.47
C GLN A 29 9.52 -63.17 32.36
N ASP A 30 9.80 -62.53 33.50
CA ASP A 30 11.07 -61.81 33.77
C ASP A 30 12.13 -62.84 34.23
N PRO A 31 13.45 -62.54 34.18
CA PRO A 31 14.10 -61.81 35.30
C PRO A 31 15.27 -60.86 34.93
N GLU A 32 15.55 -59.90 35.83
CA GLU A 32 16.86 -59.42 36.36
C GLU A 32 18.03 -59.09 35.40
N SER A 33 18.98 -58.19 35.64
CA SER A 33 19.31 -57.11 36.59
C SER A 33 20.72 -56.64 36.18
N SER A 34 21.08 -55.35 36.28
CA SER A 34 22.44 -54.95 36.69
C SER A 34 22.51 -53.47 37.04
N GLU A 35 23.08 -53.22 38.21
CA GLU A 35 23.28 -51.95 38.91
C GLU A 35 24.44 -51.10 38.37
N GLY A 36 24.50 -49.86 38.88
CA GLY A 36 25.67 -48.95 38.91
C GLY A 36 25.35 -47.62 38.23
N GLY A 37 25.18 -46.47 38.89
CA GLY A 37 25.73 -45.98 40.14
C GLY A 37 26.57 -44.74 39.83
N ASN A 38 26.02 -43.54 40.04
CA ASN A 38 26.69 -42.42 40.73
C ASN A 38 25.84 -41.15 40.75
N SER A 39 25.84 -40.55 41.94
CA SER A 39 25.10 -39.37 42.37
C SER A 39 26.08 -38.19 42.43
N ILE A 40 25.74 -37.03 41.85
CA ILE A 40 26.30 -35.74 42.25
C ILE A 40 25.18 -34.69 42.25
N THR A 41 24.91 -34.18 43.44
CA THR A 41 24.02 -33.07 43.77
C THR A 41 24.70 -31.73 43.47
N SER A 42 24.00 -30.76 42.89
CA SER A 42 24.37 -29.33 42.96
C SER A 42 23.11 -28.45 42.83
N GLN A 43 22.98 -27.49 43.73
CA GLN A 43 21.86 -26.57 43.94
C GLN A 43 21.67 -25.53 42.81
N PRO A 44 20.49 -24.89 42.70
CA PRO A 44 20.17 -23.94 41.64
C PRO A 44 20.67 -22.52 41.96
N THR A 45 21.28 -21.86 40.97
CA THR A 45 21.62 -20.43 40.97
C THR A 45 20.52 -19.63 40.26
N PRO A 46 20.29 -18.35 40.62
CA PRO A 46 19.13 -17.57 40.16
C PRO A 46 19.28 -17.11 38.71
N ILE A 47 18.21 -17.20 37.93
CA ILE A 47 18.12 -16.64 36.58
C ILE A 47 17.81 -15.15 36.70
N GLU A 48 18.79 -14.30 36.38
CA GLU A 48 18.60 -12.88 36.11
C GLU A 48 17.78 -12.70 34.82
N VAL A 49 16.77 -11.83 34.90
CA VAL A 49 15.93 -11.39 33.78
C VAL A 49 16.62 -10.24 33.06
N PRO A 50 16.95 -10.33 31.75
CA PRO A 50 17.37 -9.16 30.99
C PRO A 50 16.15 -8.46 30.39
N SER A 51 16.03 -7.17 30.71
CA SER A 51 15.11 -6.20 30.13
C SER A 51 15.24 -6.11 28.60
N ILE A 52 14.16 -6.38 27.88
CA ILE A 52 14.09 -6.25 26.42
C ILE A 52 13.83 -4.78 26.05
N ALA A 53 14.85 -4.11 25.52
CA ALA A 53 14.69 -2.90 24.71
C ALA A 53 14.63 -3.30 23.22
N PRO A 54 13.76 -2.71 22.39
CA PRO A 54 13.69 -3.06 20.97
C PRO A 54 14.80 -2.34 20.19
N ASN A 55 15.87 -3.07 19.84
CA ASN A 55 16.85 -2.63 18.85
C ASN A 55 16.33 -2.94 17.44
N MET A 56 16.03 -1.88 16.67
CA MET A 56 15.90 -1.94 15.21
C MET A 56 17.30 -2.07 14.60
N GLU A 57 17.75 -3.30 14.31
CA GLU A 57 18.94 -3.52 13.50
C GLU A 57 18.61 -3.43 12.01
N PHE A 58 19.22 -2.45 11.34
CA PHE A 58 19.27 -2.37 9.89
C PHE A 58 20.26 -3.43 9.39
N ALA A 59 19.80 -4.34 8.53
CA ALA A 59 20.68 -5.30 7.87
C ALA A 59 21.71 -4.58 6.98
N THR A 60 22.97 -4.59 7.40
CA THR A 60 24.14 -4.26 6.60
C THR A 60 24.49 -5.45 5.71
N VAL A 61 24.42 -5.28 4.39
CA VAL A 61 24.96 -6.25 3.43
C VAL A 61 26.46 -6.00 3.29
N ASN A 62 27.27 -6.98 3.70
CA ASN A 62 28.71 -6.98 3.50
C ASN A 62 29.05 -7.23 2.02
N GLU A 63 29.80 -6.30 1.41
CA GLU A 63 30.48 -6.51 0.14
C GLU A 63 31.71 -7.41 0.37
N THR A 64 31.75 -8.58 -0.26
CA THR A 64 32.99 -9.31 -0.53
C THR A 64 33.23 -9.33 -2.02
N GLY A 65 34.32 -8.68 -2.43
CA GLY A 65 34.71 -8.54 -3.82
C GLY A 65 35.09 -9.87 -4.47
N HIS A 66 34.65 -10.05 -5.70
CA HIS A 66 35.26 -10.91 -6.71
C HIS A 66 35.12 -10.22 -8.07
N GLN A 67 36.26 -9.87 -8.66
CA GLN A 67 36.39 -9.27 -9.97
C GLN A 67 36.62 -10.37 -11.02
N PRO A 68 35.94 -10.33 -12.18
CA PRO A 68 36.46 -10.96 -13.39
C PRO A 68 36.64 -9.94 -14.54
N PRO A 69 37.39 -10.32 -15.60
CA PRO A 69 38.13 -9.38 -16.44
C PRO A 69 37.29 -8.79 -17.58
N GLY A 70 37.78 -7.66 -18.08
CA GLY A 70 37.09 -6.79 -19.03
C GLY A 70 36.90 -7.35 -20.44
N THR A 71 35.94 -6.74 -21.13
CA THR A 71 35.92 -6.57 -22.59
C THR A 71 35.20 -5.27 -22.90
N ASP A 72 35.82 -4.47 -23.78
CA ASP A 72 35.37 -3.17 -24.25
C ASP A 72 34.09 -3.26 -25.10
N SER A 73 33.15 -2.32 -24.91
CA SER A 73 32.39 -1.67 -26.00
C SER A 73 31.51 -0.50 -25.51
N ILE A 74 32.06 0.71 -25.63
CA ILE A 74 31.53 1.86 -26.37
C ILE A 74 29.98 2.08 -26.38
N VAL A 75 29.55 3.13 -25.64
CA VAL A 75 28.53 4.18 -25.94
C VAL A 75 27.05 3.76 -25.85
N SER A 76 26.23 4.29 -24.92
CA SER A 76 25.73 5.67 -24.95
C SER A 76 25.25 6.15 -23.57
N ASN A 77 25.95 7.15 -23.00
CA ASN A 77 25.44 8.00 -21.92
C ASN A 77 24.72 9.19 -22.53
N THR A 78 23.41 9.31 -22.35
CA THR A 78 22.69 10.59 -22.47
C THR A 78 21.32 10.45 -21.80
N LEU A 79 21.27 10.76 -20.52
CA LEU A 79 20.08 11.24 -19.81
C LEU A 79 20.61 11.82 -18.49
N PHE A 80 20.00 12.93 -18.05
CA PHE A 80 20.42 13.83 -16.95
C PHE A 80 21.30 15.02 -17.39
N GLN A 81 20.65 16.03 -17.96
CA GLN A 81 21.04 17.42 -17.71
C GLN A 81 19.98 18.08 -16.79
N PRO A 82 20.39 18.86 -15.77
CA PRO A 82 19.48 19.63 -14.94
C PRO A 82 19.15 20.97 -15.61
N MET A 83 17.87 21.28 -15.83
CA MET A 83 17.45 22.61 -16.30
C MET A 83 17.07 23.50 -15.11
N MET A 84 17.78 24.63 -15.03
CA MET A 84 17.55 25.78 -14.14
C MET A 84 16.33 26.62 -14.58
N PRO A 85 15.79 27.52 -13.73
CA PRO A 85 14.44 28.05 -13.87
C PRO A 85 14.37 29.22 -14.87
N TYR A 86 13.34 29.24 -15.72
CA TYR A 86 13.13 30.35 -16.65
C TYR A 86 12.31 31.48 -16.02
N SER A 87 12.91 32.68 -16.11
CA SER A 87 12.37 34.00 -15.83
C SER A 87 11.28 34.40 -16.81
N ALA A 88 10.33 35.19 -16.31
CA ALA A 88 9.32 35.91 -17.07
C ALA A 88 9.93 36.91 -18.06
N ALA A 89 9.31 37.02 -19.24
CA ALA A 89 9.33 38.22 -20.07
C ALA A 89 8.10 38.21 -21.00
N GLU A 90 7.37 39.31 -20.95
CA GLU A 90 6.22 39.68 -21.77
C GLU A 90 6.59 39.80 -23.25
N PHE A 91 5.66 39.54 -24.17
CA PHE A 91 5.63 40.24 -25.45
C PHE A 91 4.21 40.35 -26.01
N ASN A 92 3.78 41.60 -26.19
CA ASN A 92 2.61 42.03 -26.96
C ASN A 92 2.73 41.64 -28.44
N PHE A 93 1.64 41.21 -29.06
CA PHE A 93 1.39 41.56 -30.46
C PHE A 93 -0.11 41.66 -30.76
N LEU A 94 -0.59 42.89 -30.89
CA LEU A 94 -1.84 43.28 -31.53
C LEU A 94 -1.52 43.49 -33.03
N GLY A 95 -2.32 42.91 -33.93
CA GLY A 95 -2.11 43.09 -35.37
C GLY A 95 -3.12 42.35 -36.28
N ASN A 96 -4.41 42.67 -36.14
CA ASN A 96 -5.41 42.85 -37.20
C ASN A 96 -5.30 42.10 -38.56
N LEU A 97 -6.35 41.36 -38.96
CA LEU A 97 -7.48 41.81 -39.83
C LEU A 97 -8.06 40.66 -40.71
N SER A 98 -9.30 40.28 -40.40
CA SER A 98 -10.44 39.94 -41.27
C SER A 98 -10.31 38.98 -42.47
N ARG A 99 -11.04 37.85 -42.39
CA ARG A 99 -11.83 37.34 -43.52
C ARG A 99 -13.10 36.62 -43.04
N THR A 100 -14.23 37.18 -43.44
CA THR A 100 -15.61 36.68 -43.26
C THR A 100 -15.96 35.66 -44.33
N GLU A 101 -16.35 34.45 -43.94
CA GLU A 101 -17.26 33.54 -44.65
C GLU A 101 -18.12 32.85 -43.57
N GLN A 102 -19.31 33.39 -43.28
CA GLN A 102 -20.63 32.90 -43.72
C GLN A 102 -21.10 31.62 -42.99
N LEU A 103 -22.09 31.82 -42.10
CA LEU A 103 -22.82 30.81 -41.33
C LEU A 103 -23.67 29.88 -42.24
N ASP A 104 -23.74 28.61 -41.86
CA ASP A 104 -24.92 27.75 -42.05
C ASP A 104 -25.16 26.90 -40.76
N PRO A 105 -26.38 26.40 -40.50
CA PRO A 105 -26.95 26.35 -39.15
C PRO A 105 -26.94 24.96 -38.49
N LYS A 106 -26.64 24.97 -37.18
CA LYS A 106 -27.10 24.06 -36.10
C LYS A 106 -27.33 22.58 -36.46
N THR A 107 -26.37 21.72 -36.14
CA THR A 107 -26.63 20.37 -35.63
C THR A 107 -26.79 20.42 -34.11
N PRO A 108 -27.95 20.02 -33.54
CA PRO A 108 -28.22 20.12 -32.12
C PRO A 108 -27.69 18.89 -31.35
N LEU A 109 -26.38 18.61 -31.43
CA LEU A 109 -25.68 17.68 -30.53
C LEU A 109 -24.18 18.04 -30.38
N GLN A 110 -23.81 19.32 -30.46
CA GLN A 110 -22.67 19.77 -29.67
C GLN A 110 -23.16 19.80 -28.23
N MET A 111 -23.08 18.65 -27.55
CA MET A 111 -23.29 18.59 -26.10
C MET A 111 -22.40 19.67 -25.50
N GLN A 112 -23.02 20.71 -24.97
CA GLN A 112 -22.36 21.74 -24.19
C GLN A 112 -21.47 21.01 -23.18
N GLN A 113 -20.15 21.09 -23.34
CA GLN A 113 -19.25 20.91 -22.22
C GLN A 113 -19.70 21.92 -21.18
N ILE A 114 -20.38 21.45 -20.14
CA ILE A 114 -20.71 22.30 -19.00
C ILE A 114 -19.40 22.43 -18.22
N PRO A 115 -18.77 23.62 -18.17
CA PRO A 115 -17.60 23.79 -17.31
C PRO A 115 -18.04 23.47 -15.88
N ARG A 116 -17.20 22.76 -15.11
CA ARG A 116 -17.38 22.46 -13.67
C ARG A 116 -18.25 21.27 -13.29
N ILE A 117 -18.53 20.35 -14.20
CA ILE A 117 -19.20 19.11 -13.81
C ILE A 117 -18.33 17.93 -14.26
N TRP A 118 -17.89 17.13 -13.27
CA TRP A 118 -17.35 15.81 -13.51
C TRP A 118 -18.54 14.90 -13.90
N ASN A 119 -19.05 15.04 -15.13
CA ASN A 119 -20.19 14.23 -15.58
C ASN A 119 -19.74 12.80 -15.82
N PHE A 120 -20.63 11.87 -15.50
CA PHE A 120 -20.44 10.42 -15.59
C PHE A 120 -20.12 9.92 -17.01
N ASP A 121 -20.39 10.69 -18.05
CA ASP A 121 -20.20 10.25 -19.43
C ASP A 121 -18.94 10.88 -20.04
N TYR A 122 -17.88 10.05 -20.06
CA TYR A 122 -16.79 10.12 -21.04
C TYR A 122 -15.68 11.17 -20.88
N GLN A 123 -15.46 11.75 -19.70
CA GLN A 123 -14.19 12.43 -19.42
C GLN A 123 -13.23 11.44 -18.75
N MET A 124 -12.49 10.74 -19.59
CA MET A 124 -11.47 9.77 -19.20
C MET A 124 -10.08 10.34 -19.57
N GLY A 125 -9.04 9.89 -18.85
CA GLY A 125 -7.66 10.24 -19.19
C GLY A 125 -7.12 11.56 -18.61
N SER A 126 -5.80 11.69 -18.69
CA SER A 126 -5.03 12.80 -18.10
C SER A 126 -5.34 14.17 -18.71
N GLN A 127 -5.63 14.24 -20.01
CA GLN A 127 -5.94 15.51 -20.66
C GLN A 127 -7.25 16.10 -20.12
N SER A 128 -8.31 15.30 -20.04
CA SER A 128 -9.59 15.72 -19.47
C SER A 128 -9.44 16.20 -18.02
N TYR A 129 -8.55 15.57 -17.25
CA TYR A 129 -8.24 15.97 -15.88
C TYR A 129 -7.58 17.35 -15.84
N THR A 130 -6.56 17.58 -16.68
CA THR A 130 -5.89 18.87 -16.79
C THR A 130 -6.84 19.97 -17.27
N ASP A 131 -7.65 19.70 -18.29
CA ASP A 131 -8.61 20.66 -18.82
C ASP A 131 -9.64 21.06 -17.76
N ALA A 132 -10.13 20.08 -16.97
CA ALA A 132 -11.04 20.35 -15.86
C ALA A 132 -10.39 21.20 -14.77
N LEU A 133 -9.13 20.94 -14.41
CA LEU A 133 -8.39 21.75 -13.43
C LEU A 133 -8.20 23.20 -13.90
N VAL A 134 -7.86 23.40 -15.18
CA VAL A 134 -7.70 24.75 -15.76
C VAL A 134 -9.05 25.47 -15.86
N ALA A 135 -10.13 24.75 -16.17
CA ALA A 135 -11.46 25.30 -16.32
C ALA A 135 -12.14 25.67 -14.99
N CYS A 136 -11.60 25.24 -13.84
CA CYS A 136 -12.09 25.58 -12.50
C CYS A 136 -11.56 26.97 -12.06
N PRO A 137 -12.36 28.05 -12.19
CA PRO A 137 -11.92 29.39 -11.82
C PRO A 137 -12.33 29.59 -10.36
N GLY A 138 -11.47 29.20 -9.42
CA GLY A 138 -11.81 29.31 -8.01
C GLY A 138 -10.85 28.61 -7.07
N GLY A 139 -9.77 29.30 -6.71
CA GLY A 139 -8.92 28.93 -5.57
C GLY A 139 -8.22 30.12 -4.90
N PHE A 140 -8.53 31.36 -5.31
CA PHE A 140 -7.86 32.56 -4.82
C PHE A 140 -8.63 33.20 -3.66
N THR A 141 -8.51 32.65 -2.45
CA THR A 141 -8.79 33.42 -1.21
C THR A 141 -7.92 33.06 0.00
N ASN A 142 -6.88 32.23 -0.13
CA ASN A 142 -5.87 32.07 0.94
C ASN A 142 -4.45 31.98 0.36
N ARG A 143 -3.42 32.38 1.13
CA ARG A 143 -1.99 32.37 0.71
C ARG A 143 -1.49 31.03 0.16
N LEU A 144 -2.21 29.96 0.45
CA LEU A 144 -1.95 28.58 0.04
C LEU A 144 -2.86 28.11 -1.12
N GLY A 145 -3.61 28.98 -1.81
CA GLY A 145 -4.63 28.64 -2.82
C GLY A 145 -4.42 27.29 -3.51
N TRP A 146 -5.37 26.36 -3.33
CA TRP A 146 -5.36 25.06 -3.98
C TRP A 146 -6.55 24.96 -4.93
N VAL A 147 -6.40 24.14 -5.96
CA VAL A 147 -7.48 23.82 -6.90
C VAL A 147 -8.07 22.50 -6.43
N GLN A 148 -9.37 22.49 -6.15
CA GLN A 148 -10.07 21.26 -5.79
C GLN A 148 -10.23 20.38 -7.02
N SER A 149 -9.75 19.13 -6.95
CA SER A 149 -9.85 18.15 -8.02
C SER A 149 -11.01 17.17 -7.81
N ASN A 150 -11.14 16.17 -8.68
CA ASN A 150 -12.00 14.99 -8.49
C ASN A 150 -11.49 14.03 -7.41
N SER A 151 -10.31 14.28 -6.83
CA SER A 151 -9.64 13.38 -5.90
C SER A 151 -9.32 14.11 -4.60
N PRO A 152 -10.19 14.03 -3.57
CA PRO A 152 -9.85 14.38 -2.20
C PRO A 152 -8.46 13.89 -1.76
N PHE A 153 -8.10 12.63 -2.02
CA PHE A 153 -6.74 12.15 -1.73
C PHE A 153 -5.67 13.03 -2.38
N SER A 154 -5.80 13.32 -3.68
CA SER A 154 -4.80 14.08 -4.42
C SER A 154 -4.71 15.53 -3.93
N ASP A 155 -5.83 16.15 -3.54
CA ASP A 155 -5.85 17.50 -2.98
C ASP A 155 -5.04 17.57 -1.67
N HIS A 156 -5.27 16.62 -0.76
CA HIS A 156 -4.50 16.49 0.48
C HIS A 156 -3.02 16.21 0.20
N ILE A 157 -2.73 15.23 -0.67
CA ILE A 157 -1.36 14.85 -1.04
C ILE A 157 -0.59 16.05 -1.61
N HIS A 158 -1.22 16.81 -2.52
CA HIS A 158 -0.62 17.97 -3.15
C HIS A 158 -0.25 19.04 -2.14
N ILE A 159 -1.16 19.39 -1.23
CA ILE A 159 -0.92 20.43 -0.22
C ILE A 159 0.17 20.03 0.76
N LEU A 160 0.14 18.78 1.24
CA LEU A 160 1.15 18.27 2.15
C LEU A 160 2.54 18.25 1.50
N LYS A 161 2.64 17.79 0.25
CA LYS A 161 3.89 17.85 -0.51
C LYS A 161 4.39 19.28 -0.67
N ARG A 162 3.53 20.23 -1.01
CA ARG A 162 3.93 21.63 -1.17
C ARG A 162 4.43 22.25 0.14
N LEU A 163 3.74 21.99 1.26
CA LEU A 163 4.15 22.45 2.59
C LEU A 163 5.50 21.84 2.98
N LEU A 164 5.68 20.53 2.83
CA LEU A 164 6.94 19.84 3.08
C LEU A 164 8.08 20.36 2.20
N SER A 165 7.87 20.48 0.88
CA SER A 165 8.85 21.01 -0.07
C SER A 165 9.33 22.41 0.31
N SER A 166 8.44 23.29 0.79
CA SER A 166 8.82 24.64 1.20
C SER A 166 9.80 24.65 2.39
N LYS A 167 9.67 23.69 3.31
CA LYS A 167 10.54 23.55 4.48
C LYS A 167 11.85 22.86 4.13
N VAL A 168 11.77 21.75 3.39
CA VAL A 168 12.94 20.97 2.98
C VAL A 168 13.83 21.74 2.00
N GLY A 169 13.23 22.45 1.02
CA GLY A 169 13.96 23.23 0.02
C GLY A 169 14.76 24.41 0.61
N THR A 170 14.37 24.89 1.79
CA THR A 170 15.13 25.91 2.52
C THR A 170 16.38 25.32 3.20
N ALA A 171 16.37 24.01 3.51
CA ALA A 171 17.41 23.33 4.27
C ALA A 171 18.41 22.51 3.42
N ALA A 172 18.01 22.03 2.23
CA ALA A 172 18.78 21.01 1.50
C ALA A 172 19.56 21.58 0.30
N ARG A 173 20.89 21.70 0.42
CA ARG A 173 21.81 21.79 -0.74
C ARG A 173 22.44 20.44 -1.11
N PHE A 174 22.52 19.51 -0.14
CA PHE A 174 22.99 18.13 -0.31
C PHE A 174 22.19 17.21 0.63
N VAL A 175 21.92 15.97 0.20
CA VAL A 175 21.24 14.96 1.03
C VAL A 175 22.27 13.96 1.50
N ASP A 176 22.63 14.03 2.78
CA ASP A 176 23.38 12.98 3.46
C ASP A 176 22.44 12.01 4.20
N ALA A 177 23.02 10.97 4.81
CA ALA A 177 22.24 9.94 5.52
C ALA A 177 21.46 10.50 6.72
N GLN A 178 22.00 11.51 7.41
CA GLN A 178 21.38 12.07 8.60
C GLN A 178 20.21 12.99 8.24
N SER A 179 20.41 13.86 7.26
CA SER A 179 19.38 14.73 6.69
C SER A 179 18.26 13.89 6.10
N TYR A 180 18.59 12.80 5.40
CA TYR A 180 17.59 11.85 4.89
C TYR A 180 16.72 11.27 6.00
N ARG A 181 17.32 10.80 7.12
CA ARG A 181 16.55 10.27 8.26
C ARG A 181 15.60 11.30 8.86
N SER A 182 16.05 12.56 9.01
CA SER A 182 15.20 13.65 9.51
C SER A 182 14.04 13.96 8.56
N ILE A 183 14.30 14.01 7.26
CA ILE A 183 13.26 14.20 6.24
C ILE A 183 12.29 13.01 6.26
N PHE A 184 12.79 11.78 6.36
CA PHE A 184 11.96 10.58 6.44
C PHE A 184 11.02 10.61 7.64
N GLN A 185 11.52 10.96 8.82
CA GLN A 185 10.70 11.13 10.03
C GLN A 185 9.65 12.23 9.86
N SER A 186 10.03 13.36 9.26
CA SER A 186 9.12 14.48 9.00
C SER A 186 7.99 14.08 8.06
N VAL A 187 8.33 13.45 6.93
CA VAL A 187 7.35 12.97 5.94
C VAL A 187 6.45 11.88 6.54
N SER A 188 7.04 10.93 7.28
CA SER A 188 6.29 9.90 8.02
C SER A 188 5.26 10.50 8.98
N THR A 189 5.68 11.48 9.79
CA THR A 189 4.81 12.16 10.76
C THR A 189 3.67 12.90 10.08
N VAL A 190 3.95 13.60 8.97
CA VAL A 190 2.92 14.30 8.20
C VAL A 190 1.91 13.35 7.56
N TRP A 191 2.34 12.18 7.08
CA TRP A 191 1.41 11.18 6.56
C TRP A 191 0.60 10.49 7.67
N ALA A 192 1.18 10.28 8.84
CA ALA A 192 0.43 9.81 10.01
C ALA A 192 -0.64 10.83 10.42
N LEU A 193 -0.31 12.13 10.42
CA LEU A 193 -1.25 13.22 10.67
C LEU A 193 -2.41 13.22 9.68
N PHE A 194 -2.12 13.13 8.37
CA PHE A 194 -3.13 13.05 7.31
C PHE A 194 -4.15 11.94 7.59
N ASN A 195 -3.68 10.71 7.80
CA ASN A 195 -4.56 9.58 8.02
C ASN A 195 -5.30 9.68 9.37
N SER A 196 -4.64 10.18 10.42
CA SER A 196 -5.26 10.32 11.75
C SER A 196 -6.42 11.33 11.76
N ILE A 197 -6.33 12.40 10.97
CA ILE A 197 -7.39 13.41 10.87
C ILE A 197 -8.51 12.95 9.94
N THR A 198 -8.16 12.37 8.79
CA THR A 198 -9.13 12.20 7.70
C THR A 198 -9.69 10.79 7.58
N ARG A 199 -8.96 9.78 8.08
CA ARG A 199 -9.25 8.35 7.91
C ARG A 199 -8.75 7.53 9.13
N PRO A 200 -9.18 7.87 10.36
CA PRO A 200 -8.66 7.24 11.57
C PRO A 200 -8.89 5.72 11.60
N ASP A 201 -9.96 5.24 10.97
CA ASP A 201 -10.29 3.82 10.82
C ASP A 201 -9.22 3.03 10.02
N VAL A 202 -8.47 3.70 9.13
CA VAL A 202 -7.44 3.06 8.29
C VAL A 202 -6.09 2.99 9.00
N MET A 203 -5.91 3.67 10.14
CA MET A 203 -4.64 3.69 10.87
C MET A 203 -4.21 2.29 11.34
N ASN A 204 -5.16 1.43 11.72
CA ASN A 204 -4.85 0.03 12.04
C ASN A 204 -4.19 -0.66 10.84
N TRP A 205 -4.78 -0.53 9.64
CA TRP A 205 -4.24 -1.10 8.42
C TRP A 205 -2.83 -0.59 8.10
N LEU A 206 -2.61 0.71 8.19
CA LEU A 206 -1.30 1.33 7.93
C LEU A 206 -0.23 0.88 8.93
N SER A 207 -0.59 0.73 10.20
CA SER A 207 0.34 0.31 11.25
C SER A 207 0.82 -1.14 11.09
N LYS A 208 -0.02 -2.01 10.52
CA LYS A 208 0.27 -3.45 10.38
C LYS A 208 0.96 -3.80 9.07
N THR A 209 0.54 -3.18 7.96
CA THR A 209 1.03 -3.51 6.62
C THR A 209 2.38 -2.88 6.29
N LYS A 210 2.94 -2.07 7.20
CA LYS A 210 4.18 -1.33 7.01
C LYS A 210 4.22 -0.65 5.64
N PHE A 211 3.15 0.07 5.30
CA PHE A 211 3.00 0.80 4.04
C PHE A 211 3.88 2.06 3.99
N PHE A 212 5.19 1.94 4.30
CA PHE A 212 6.14 3.05 4.38
C PHE A 212 6.75 3.41 3.01
N HIS A 213 6.59 2.60 1.98
CA HIS A 213 7.16 2.90 0.66
C HIS A 213 6.62 4.20 0.05
N ILE A 214 5.40 4.64 0.43
CA ILE A 214 4.88 5.95 0.04
C ILE A 214 5.67 7.11 0.67
N ILE A 215 6.34 6.89 1.80
CA ILE A 215 7.19 7.88 2.46
C ILE A 215 8.40 8.13 1.56
N GLU A 216 9.12 7.09 1.16
CA GLU A 216 10.30 7.19 0.27
C GLU A 216 9.94 7.78 -1.10
N LEU A 217 8.82 7.35 -1.66
CA LEU A 217 8.25 7.94 -2.87
C LEU A 217 8.00 9.45 -2.69
N THR A 218 7.36 9.86 -1.59
CA THR A 218 7.10 11.27 -1.30
C THR A 218 8.40 12.06 -1.17
N ILE A 219 9.40 11.53 -0.46
CA ILE A 219 10.72 12.16 -0.29
C ILE A 219 11.35 12.43 -1.66
N TRP A 220 11.36 11.42 -2.55
CA TRP A 220 11.87 11.61 -3.90
C TRP A 220 11.05 12.65 -4.69
N GLN A 221 9.72 12.67 -4.55
CA GLN A 221 8.87 13.64 -5.24
C GLN A 221 9.07 15.09 -4.75
N ILE A 222 9.41 15.32 -3.47
CA ILE A 222 9.68 16.66 -2.93
C ILE A 222 11.16 17.08 -3.08
N LEU A 223 12.07 16.12 -3.20
CA LEU A 223 13.51 16.32 -3.34
C LEU A 223 14.10 15.32 -4.35
N PRO A 224 13.89 15.53 -5.66
CA PRO A 224 14.31 14.58 -6.69
C PRO A 224 15.84 14.61 -6.88
N CYS A 225 16.52 13.51 -6.55
CA CYS A 225 17.93 13.31 -6.86
C CYS A 225 18.26 11.80 -6.96
N PRO A 226 19.44 11.42 -7.49
CA PRO A 226 19.82 10.00 -7.59
C PRO A 226 19.78 9.26 -6.24
N TYR A 227 20.11 9.96 -5.15
CA TYR A 227 20.11 9.39 -3.80
C TYR A 227 18.70 9.09 -3.27
N THR A 228 17.74 10.01 -3.45
CA THR A 228 16.36 9.77 -3.01
C THR A 228 15.65 8.79 -3.95
N PHE A 229 15.96 8.81 -5.25
CA PHE A 229 15.42 7.88 -6.23
C PHE A 229 15.84 6.42 -5.98
N SER A 230 17.11 6.18 -5.61
CA SER A 230 17.62 4.83 -5.38
C SER A 230 16.89 4.10 -4.24
N ARG A 231 16.31 4.86 -3.32
CA ARG A 231 15.51 4.35 -2.19
C ARG A 231 14.06 4.07 -2.54
N VAL A 232 13.54 4.61 -3.65
CA VAL A 232 12.18 4.31 -4.09
C VAL A 232 12.11 2.85 -4.52
N GLN A 233 11.28 2.09 -3.80
CA GLN A 233 11.03 0.68 -4.07
C GLN A 233 10.52 0.47 -5.50
N GLN A 234 10.94 -0.62 -6.13
CA GLN A 234 10.79 -0.86 -7.57
C GLN A 234 9.34 -0.74 -8.08
N GLN A 235 8.36 -1.21 -7.31
CA GLN A 235 6.94 -1.17 -7.66
C GLN A 235 6.36 0.26 -7.62
N TYR A 236 6.93 1.15 -6.83
CA TYR A 236 6.51 2.55 -6.74
C TYR A 236 7.26 3.50 -7.68
N ARG A 237 8.37 3.06 -8.29
CA ARG A 237 9.11 3.88 -9.25
C ARG A 237 8.20 4.35 -10.38
N PRO A 238 8.29 5.62 -10.82
CA PRO A 238 7.41 6.17 -11.84
C PRO A 238 7.53 5.39 -13.15
N THR A 239 6.41 5.16 -13.82
CA THR A 239 6.37 4.62 -15.18
C THR A 239 6.78 5.68 -16.21
N GLN A 240 7.04 5.23 -17.45
CA GLN A 240 7.32 6.15 -18.55
C GLN A 240 6.15 7.12 -18.79
N LEU A 241 4.91 6.67 -18.62
CA LEU A 241 3.72 7.52 -18.74
C LEU A 241 3.70 8.59 -17.65
N GLN A 242 3.96 8.21 -16.39
CA GLN A 242 4.02 9.14 -15.27
C GLN A 242 5.12 10.20 -15.45
N VAL A 243 6.30 9.81 -15.94
CA VAL A 243 7.41 10.72 -16.27
C VAL A 243 7.01 11.69 -17.39
N THR A 244 6.36 11.18 -18.43
CA THR A 244 5.94 11.98 -19.60
C THR A 244 4.88 13.02 -19.23
N LEU A 245 3.93 12.66 -18.37
CA LEU A 245 2.84 13.55 -17.96
C LEU A 245 3.22 14.56 -16.87
N GLN A 246 4.37 14.39 -16.20
CA GLN A 246 4.88 15.32 -15.20
C GLN A 246 3.86 15.74 -14.12
N GLY A 247 3.03 14.80 -13.65
CA GLY A 247 2.04 15.05 -12.60
C GLY A 247 0.68 15.60 -13.08
N GLN A 248 0.41 15.58 -14.39
CA GLN A 248 -0.90 15.90 -14.97
C GLN A 248 -1.92 14.75 -14.81
N TYR A 249 -2.09 14.25 -13.59
CA TYR A 249 -3.04 13.21 -13.20
C TYR A 249 -3.21 13.20 -11.66
N PRO A 250 -4.24 12.54 -11.11
CA PRO A 250 -4.42 12.44 -9.66
C PRO A 250 -3.22 11.81 -8.94
N CYS A 251 -2.60 12.53 -8.01
CA CYS A 251 -1.43 12.08 -7.26
C CYS A 251 -1.66 10.79 -6.45
N VAL A 252 -2.91 10.50 -6.07
CA VAL A 252 -3.26 9.24 -5.38
C VAL A 252 -2.91 7.99 -6.18
N ILE A 253 -2.88 8.09 -7.52
CA ILE A 253 -2.51 6.97 -8.39
C ILE A 253 -1.07 6.51 -8.11
N ASP A 254 -0.18 7.42 -7.71
CA ASP A 254 1.22 7.07 -7.40
C ASP A 254 1.34 6.08 -6.24
N TRP A 255 0.32 5.98 -5.38
CA TRP A 255 0.29 5.10 -4.21
C TRP A 255 -0.13 3.65 -4.54
N VAL A 256 -0.39 3.33 -5.80
CA VAL A 256 -0.66 1.96 -6.25
C VAL A 256 0.66 1.28 -6.63
N PRO A 257 1.06 0.15 -6.00
CA PRO A 257 2.32 -0.56 -6.25
C PRO A 257 2.31 -1.42 -7.53
N PHE A 258 1.41 -1.14 -8.46
CA PHE A 258 1.24 -1.93 -9.67
C PHE A 258 1.39 -1.00 -10.87
N PRO A 259 2.59 -0.94 -11.49
CA PRO A 259 2.89 -0.03 -12.60
C PRO A 259 1.84 -0.06 -13.73
N LEU A 260 1.42 -1.24 -14.15
CA LEU A 260 0.42 -1.39 -15.21
C LEU A 260 -0.96 -0.87 -14.78
N ILE A 261 -1.39 -1.14 -13.55
CA ILE A 261 -2.65 -0.60 -13.02
C ILE A 261 -2.58 0.93 -12.94
N ARG A 262 -1.46 1.51 -12.51
CA ARG A 262 -1.27 2.97 -12.51
C ARG A 262 -1.41 3.56 -13.91
N ASP A 263 -0.77 2.98 -14.91
CA ASP A 263 -0.87 3.49 -16.28
C ASP A 263 -2.31 3.42 -16.80
N ARG A 264 -3.04 2.34 -16.48
CA ARG A 264 -4.45 2.18 -16.84
C ARG A 264 -5.36 3.15 -16.09
N LEU A 265 -5.11 3.38 -14.79
CA LEU A 265 -5.80 4.41 -14.00
C LEU A 265 -5.58 5.80 -14.59
N ILE A 266 -4.37 6.12 -15.05
CA ILE A 266 -4.09 7.40 -15.71
C ILE A 266 -4.82 7.50 -17.05
N GLN A 267 -4.75 6.46 -17.88
CA GLN A 267 -5.34 6.44 -19.22
C GLN A 267 -6.87 6.51 -19.18
N TYR A 268 -7.48 5.80 -18.25
CA TYR A 268 -8.93 5.66 -18.21
C TYR A 268 -9.53 6.50 -17.08
N HIS A 269 -9.00 6.50 -15.86
CA HIS A 269 -9.71 7.06 -14.71
C HIS A 269 -9.17 8.39 -14.16
N ALA A 270 -8.17 9.03 -14.77
CA ALA A 270 -7.59 10.26 -14.20
C ALA A 270 -8.64 11.36 -13.96
N ALA A 271 -9.59 11.55 -14.88
CA ALA A 271 -10.69 12.49 -14.73
C ALA A 271 -11.97 11.88 -14.13
N ASN A 272 -11.94 10.62 -13.68
CA ASN A 272 -13.12 9.95 -13.15
C ASN A 272 -13.46 10.47 -11.75
N PRO A 273 -14.70 10.96 -11.48
CA PRO A 273 -15.11 11.44 -10.16
C PRO A 273 -15.05 10.38 -9.04
N SER A 274 -14.97 9.10 -9.41
CA SER A 274 -14.85 7.97 -8.47
C SER A 274 -13.40 7.50 -8.28
N ILE A 275 -12.38 8.21 -8.78
CA ILE A 275 -10.96 7.77 -8.70
C ILE A 275 -10.53 7.38 -7.28
N ASP A 276 -10.97 8.12 -6.27
CA ASP A 276 -10.65 7.81 -4.87
C ASP A 276 -11.31 6.50 -4.39
N GLN A 277 -12.53 6.21 -4.86
CA GLN A 277 -13.19 4.94 -4.57
C GLN A 277 -12.49 3.77 -5.28
N ILE A 278 -12.06 3.97 -6.52
CA ILE A 278 -11.30 2.97 -7.29
C ILE A 278 -9.98 2.66 -6.57
N PHE A 279 -9.29 3.69 -6.07
CA PHE A 279 -8.09 3.53 -5.25
C PHE A 279 -8.37 2.73 -3.97
N CYS A 280 -9.42 3.08 -3.21
CA CYS A 280 -9.81 2.35 -2.01
C CYS A 280 -10.14 0.88 -2.28
N ASP A 281 -10.86 0.62 -3.37
CA ASP A 281 -11.19 -0.74 -3.81
C ASP A 281 -9.93 -1.51 -4.20
N ALA A 282 -8.98 -0.87 -4.90
CA ALA A 282 -7.72 -1.49 -5.28
C ALA A 282 -6.91 -1.94 -4.07
N VAL A 283 -6.70 -1.05 -3.08
CA VAL A 283 -5.97 -1.38 -1.85
C VAL A 283 -6.69 -2.45 -1.04
N SER A 284 -8.03 -2.41 -1.01
CA SER A 284 -8.83 -3.44 -0.32
C SER A 284 -8.79 -4.80 -1.02
N ALA A 285 -8.46 -4.82 -2.31
CA ALA A 285 -8.29 -6.03 -3.10
C ALA A 285 -6.86 -6.61 -3.03
N TYR A 286 -5.97 -6.08 -2.19
CA TYR A 286 -4.65 -6.67 -2.00
C TYR A 286 -4.76 -8.01 -1.27
N VAL A 287 -4.15 -9.03 -1.86
CA VAL A 287 -4.17 -10.41 -1.36
C VAL A 287 -2.79 -11.03 -1.35
N VAL A 288 -2.62 -12.09 -0.57
CA VAL A 288 -1.46 -12.98 -0.63
C VAL A 288 -1.93 -14.41 -0.92
N GLU A 289 -1.24 -15.08 -1.85
CA GLU A 289 -1.49 -16.48 -2.19
C GLU A 289 -0.78 -17.43 -1.20
N SER A 290 -1.38 -18.59 -0.95
CA SER A 290 -0.80 -19.67 -0.14
C SER A 290 -1.45 -21.02 -0.51
N HIS A 291 -1.14 -22.09 0.20
CA HIS A 291 -1.90 -23.34 0.13
C HIS A 291 -2.81 -23.49 1.35
N LEU A 292 -3.98 -24.10 1.14
CA LEU A 292 -4.96 -24.30 2.21
C LEU A 292 -4.39 -25.15 3.36
N SER A 293 -3.53 -26.12 3.05
CA SER A 293 -2.81 -26.94 4.03
C SER A 293 -1.90 -26.14 4.95
N ASP A 294 -1.40 -24.99 4.50
CA ASP A 294 -0.50 -24.14 5.28
C ASP A 294 -1.29 -23.29 6.29
N LEU A 295 -2.58 -23.08 6.03
CA LEU A 295 -3.46 -22.22 6.83
C LEU A 295 -4.48 -23.00 7.66
N VAL A 296 -4.88 -24.20 7.24
CA VAL A 296 -5.91 -25.03 7.90
C VAL A 296 -5.48 -26.50 7.99
N ILE A 297 -5.60 -27.08 9.19
CA ILE A 297 -5.23 -28.46 9.50
C ILE A 297 -6.03 -29.45 8.64
N GLY A 298 -5.35 -30.50 8.16
CA GLY A 298 -5.99 -31.64 7.49
C GLY A 298 -6.54 -31.35 6.09
N CYS A 299 -6.31 -30.14 5.56
CA CYS A 299 -6.74 -29.78 4.21
C CYS A 299 -5.70 -30.17 3.15
N PRO A 300 -6.13 -30.47 1.91
CA PRO A 300 -5.21 -30.66 0.78
C PRO A 300 -4.45 -29.36 0.43
N PRO A 301 -3.29 -29.45 -0.25
CA PRO A 301 -2.50 -28.29 -0.68
C PRO A 301 -3.14 -27.58 -1.88
N LEU A 302 -4.38 -27.12 -1.71
CA LEU A 302 -5.11 -26.35 -2.71
C LEU A 302 -4.65 -24.91 -2.69
N LYS A 303 -4.42 -24.32 -3.86
CA LYS A 303 -4.04 -22.92 -3.96
C LYS A 303 -5.20 -22.02 -3.52
N VAL A 304 -4.91 -21.13 -2.57
CA VAL A 304 -5.86 -20.18 -1.98
C VAL A 304 -5.25 -18.79 -1.92
N TYR A 305 -6.06 -17.79 -1.65
CA TYR A 305 -5.57 -16.45 -1.34
C TYR A 305 -6.42 -15.78 -0.26
N VAL A 306 -5.80 -14.86 0.49
CA VAL A 306 -6.44 -14.14 1.59
C VAL A 306 -6.22 -12.65 1.40
N ARG A 307 -7.29 -11.85 1.55
CA ARG A 307 -7.21 -10.39 1.54
C ARG A 307 -6.50 -9.87 2.79
N VAL A 308 -5.56 -8.96 2.58
CA VAL A 308 -4.78 -8.32 3.65
C VAL A 308 -5.71 -7.57 4.61
N THR A 309 -6.66 -6.81 4.06
CA THR A 309 -7.62 -6.02 4.83
C THR A 309 -8.49 -6.87 5.74
N ASP A 310 -8.87 -8.08 5.30
CA ASP A 310 -9.76 -8.95 6.06
C ASP A 310 -9.07 -9.45 7.34
N LEU A 311 -7.81 -9.90 7.23
CA LEU A 311 -7.03 -10.27 8.42
C LEU A 311 -6.77 -9.06 9.32
N VAL A 312 -6.40 -7.91 8.76
CA VAL A 312 -6.18 -6.68 9.55
C VAL A 312 -7.37 -6.30 10.42
N ILE A 313 -8.59 -6.41 9.88
CA ILE A 313 -9.81 -6.14 10.64
C ILE A 313 -10.01 -7.20 11.72
N SER A 314 -9.84 -8.47 11.39
CA SER A 314 -9.95 -9.57 12.35
C SER A 314 -8.94 -9.46 13.50
N MET A 315 -7.76 -8.90 13.26
CA MET A 315 -6.73 -8.66 14.30
C MET A 315 -7.13 -7.60 15.35
N ALA A 316 -8.09 -6.73 15.04
CA ALA A 316 -8.51 -5.62 15.88
C ALA A 316 -9.57 -5.98 16.94
N GLY A 317 -10.11 -7.21 16.90
CA GLY A 317 -11.07 -7.68 17.89
C GLY A 317 -10.48 -7.80 19.29
N ASP A 318 -11.35 -7.73 20.30
CA ASP A 318 -10.97 -7.84 21.71
C ASP A 318 -10.40 -9.24 21.98
N GLU A 319 -9.28 -9.29 22.70
CA GLU A 319 -8.68 -10.55 23.10
C GLU A 319 -9.47 -11.11 24.27
N GLY A 320 -10.50 -11.90 23.98
CA GLY A 320 -11.08 -12.75 25.00
C GLY A 320 -9.96 -13.53 25.69
N GLU A 321 -9.87 -13.39 27.01
CA GLU A 321 -8.98 -14.16 27.87
C GLU A 321 -9.46 -15.62 27.86
N ASP A 322 -9.14 -16.36 26.81
CA ASP A 322 -9.10 -17.82 26.87
C ASP A 322 -7.62 -18.22 27.07
N PRO A 323 -7.17 -18.37 28.33
CA PRO A 323 -5.76 -18.59 28.66
C PRO A 323 -5.25 -19.97 28.22
N ASP A 324 -6.13 -20.91 27.87
CA ASP A 324 -5.75 -22.32 27.68
C ASP A 324 -5.50 -22.72 26.23
N ILE A 325 -5.83 -21.88 25.24
CA ILE A 325 -5.58 -22.17 23.82
C ILE A 325 -4.43 -21.32 23.30
N VAL A 326 -3.24 -21.93 23.21
CA VAL A 326 -2.12 -21.36 22.46
C VAL A 326 -2.49 -21.36 20.98
N PRO A 327 -2.72 -20.18 20.37
CA PRO A 327 -3.08 -20.09 18.96
C PRO A 327 -1.89 -20.60 18.12
N THR A 328 -2.16 -21.41 17.11
CA THR A 328 -1.16 -21.92 16.17
C THR A 328 -1.69 -21.85 14.75
N ILE A 329 -0.78 -21.85 13.77
CA ILE A 329 -1.10 -22.06 12.37
C ILE A 329 -0.41 -23.35 11.92
N PRO A 330 -1.06 -24.26 11.17
CA PRO A 330 -2.41 -24.17 10.58
C PRO A 330 -3.58 -24.15 11.60
N ALA A 331 -4.65 -23.40 11.30
CA ALA A 331 -5.84 -23.28 12.16
C ALA A 331 -6.79 -24.49 12.02
N THR A 332 -7.75 -24.64 12.94
CA THR A 332 -8.72 -25.76 12.92
C THR A 332 -9.69 -25.71 11.75
N ASN A 333 -10.06 -24.51 11.28
CA ASN A 333 -10.92 -24.28 10.13
C ASN A 333 -10.70 -22.85 9.59
N VAL A 334 -11.24 -22.57 8.39
CA VAL A 334 -11.10 -21.26 7.74
C VAL A 334 -11.74 -20.13 8.55
N GLN A 335 -12.88 -20.38 9.21
CA GLN A 335 -13.60 -19.34 9.96
C GLN A 335 -12.75 -18.81 11.12
N THR A 336 -12.00 -19.68 11.79
CA THR A 336 -11.10 -19.33 12.89
C THR A 336 -10.08 -18.26 12.50
N LEU A 337 -9.63 -18.21 11.23
CA LEU A 337 -8.70 -17.20 10.72
C LEU A 337 -9.28 -15.78 10.79
N PHE A 338 -10.61 -15.65 10.72
CA PHE A 338 -11.29 -14.36 10.65
C PHE A 338 -12.08 -14.00 11.91
N THR A 339 -12.38 -14.98 12.79
CA THR A 339 -13.10 -14.74 14.05
C THR A 339 -12.19 -14.65 15.27
N SER A 340 -10.97 -15.19 15.21
CA SER A 340 -10.00 -15.14 16.31
C SER A 340 -8.90 -14.11 16.02
N PRO A 341 -8.79 -13.00 16.78
CA PRO A 341 -7.76 -12.00 16.58
C PRO A 341 -6.34 -12.56 16.62
N LYS A 342 -6.10 -13.56 17.48
CA LYS A 342 -4.79 -14.22 17.60
C LYS A 342 -4.44 -15.06 16.37
N HIS A 343 -5.38 -15.84 15.83
CA HIS A 343 -5.15 -16.61 14.59
C HIS A 343 -5.01 -15.68 13.38
N ALA A 344 -5.77 -14.58 13.34
CA ALA A 344 -5.63 -13.57 12.28
C ALA A 344 -4.20 -12.98 12.25
N ARG A 345 -3.61 -12.69 13.43
CA ARG A 345 -2.21 -12.23 13.55
C ARG A 345 -1.22 -13.27 13.07
N LEU A 346 -1.35 -14.51 13.52
CA LEU A 346 -0.46 -15.59 13.09
C LEU A 346 -0.54 -15.83 11.57
N ALA A 347 -1.75 -15.78 10.99
CA ALA A 347 -1.93 -15.89 9.54
C ALA A 347 -1.30 -14.69 8.80
N PHE A 348 -1.48 -13.48 9.32
CA PHE A 348 -0.92 -12.26 8.74
C PHE A 348 0.62 -12.30 8.71
N GLU A 349 1.24 -12.74 9.80
CA GLU A 349 2.70 -12.93 9.92
C GLU A 349 3.20 -14.08 9.04
N HIS A 350 2.51 -15.23 9.06
CA HIS A 350 2.85 -16.40 8.24
C HIS A 350 2.84 -16.06 6.73
N LEU A 351 1.84 -15.29 6.30
CA LEU A 351 1.70 -14.81 4.92
C LEU A 351 2.62 -13.62 4.60
N LYS A 352 3.46 -13.16 5.54
CA LYS A 352 4.39 -12.03 5.38
C LYS A 352 3.69 -10.76 4.91
N MET A 353 2.46 -10.54 5.37
CA MET A 353 1.67 -9.39 4.95
C MET A 353 2.21 -8.06 5.50
N ASP A 354 3.13 -8.10 6.46
CA ASP A 354 3.86 -6.95 6.99
C ASP A 354 5.13 -6.61 6.19
N CYS A 355 5.52 -7.44 5.21
CA CYS A 355 6.75 -7.25 4.43
C CYS A 355 6.58 -6.34 3.20
N GLY A 356 5.43 -5.67 3.08
CA GLY A 356 5.15 -4.67 2.04
C GLY A 356 4.63 -5.26 0.73
N SER A 357 4.43 -4.35 -0.24
CA SER A 357 3.67 -4.63 -1.48
C SER A 357 4.34 -5.61 -2.45
N SER A 358 5.59 -6.01 -2.22
CA SER A 358 6.27 -7.02 -3.04
C SER A 358 5.58 -8.38 -2.99
N TYR A 359 4.93 -8.69 -1.86
CA TYR A 359 4.20 -9.94 -1.62
C TYR A 359 2.76 -9.88 -2.11
N TYR A 360 2.23 -8.69 -2.39
CA TYR A 360 0.82 -8.52 -2.71
C TYR A 360 0.54 -8.86 -4.17
N LYS A 361 -0.64 -9.43 -4.34
CA LYS A 361 -1.38 -9.60 -5.58
C LYS A 361 -2.72 -8.90 -5.48
N VAL A 362 -3.48 -8.88 -6.56
CA VAL A 362 -4.80 -8.28 -6.64
C VAL A 362 -5.86 -9.38 -6.80
N ASP A 363 -6.91 -9.30 -5.99
CA ASP A 363 -8.10 -10.16 -6.10
C ASP A 363 -8.75 -10.00 -7.48
N PRO A 364 -8.99 -11.09 -8.24
CA PRO A 364 -9.68 -11.04 -9.53
C PRO A 364 -10.99 -10.25 -9.54
N VAL A 365 -11.74 -10.24 -8.42
CA VAL A 365 -13.01 -9.50 -8.29
C VAL A 365 -12.83 -7.99 -8.52
N PHE A 366 -11.65 -7.44 -8.23
CA PHE A 366 -11.34 -6.04 -8.55
C PHE A 366 -11.49 -5.74 -10.05
N PHE A 367 -11.03 -6.65 -10.90
CA PHE A 367 -11.09 -6.50 -12.36
C PHE A 367 -12.47 -6.85 -12.93
N GLU A 368 -13.29 -7.61 -12.21
CA GLU A 368 -14.71 -7.76 -12.56
C GLU A 368 -15.46 -6.42 -12.41
N LYS A 369 -15.08 -5.63 -11.40
CA LYS A 369 -15.62 -4.28 -11.17
C LYS A 369 -15.03 -3.22 -12.10
N TYR A 370 -13.74 -3.33 -12.42
CA TYR A 370 -12.98 -2.38 -13.25
C TYR A 370 -12.25 -3.11 -14.41
N PRO A 371 -12.99 -3.62 -15.41
CA PRO A 371 -12.44 -4.48 -16.46
C PRO A 371 -11.37 -3.79 -17.33
N GLU A 372 -11.45 -2.47 -17.51
CA GLU A 372 -10.46 -1.65 -18.21
C GLU A 372 -9.07 -1.61 -17.54
N LEU A 373 -8.99 -1.96 -16.26
CA LEU A 373 -7.73 -2.05 -15.52
C LEU A 373 -7.05 -3.42 -15.69
N TYR A 374 -7.76 -4.42 -16.23
CA TYR A 374 -7.24 -5.77 -16.44
C TYR A 374 -6.19 -5.80 -17.56
N THR A 375 -5.14 -6.62 -17.37
CA THR A 375 -4.18 -6.94 -18.42
C THR A 375 -3.82 -8.42 -18.36
N ALA A 376 -3.96 -9.13 -19.49
CA ALA A 376 -3.74 -10.58 -19.58
C ALA A 376 -2.31 -11.04 -19.24
N SER A 377 -1.35 -10.10 -19.24
CA SER A 377 0.07 -10.33 -18.92
C SER A 377 0.38 -10.24 -17.42
N ASP A 378 -0.58 -9.90 -16.56
CA ASP A 378 -0.27 -9.51 -15.18
C ASP A 378 -0.16 -10.73 -14.23
N GLU A 379 1.08 -11.09 -13.89
CA GLU A 379 1.38 -12.12 -12.88
C GLU A 379 0.84 -11.73 -11.47
N LYS A 380 0.52 -10.44 -11.27
CA LYS A 380 0.02 -9.92 -10.00
C LYS A 380 -1.46 -10.15 -9.77
N ILE A 381 -2.17 -10.84 -10.67
CA ILE A 381 -3.53 -11.32 -10.42
C ILE A 381 -3.46 -12.61 -9.60
N ALA A 382 -4.22 -12.67 -8.51
CA ALA A 382 -4.24 -13.83 -7.65
C ALA A 382 -4.93 -15.03 -8.30
N LYS A 383 -4.44 -16.23 -7.97
CA LYS A 383 -4.90 -17.52 -8.44
C LYS A 383 -5.25 -18.39 -7.25
N GLY A 384 -6.37 -19.10 -7.32
CA GLY A 384 -6.81 -20.01 -6.28
C GLY A 384 -8.22 -19.70 -5.79
N ILE A 385 -8.59 -20.29 -4.66
CA ILE A 385 -9.88 -20.08 -4.02
C ILE A 385 -9.75 -18.93 -3.00
N PRO A 386 -10.60 -17.90 -3.02
CA PRO A 386 -10.60 -16.85 -2.00
C PRO A 386 -11.03 -17.43 -0.65
N LEU A 387 -10.22 -17.21 0.38
CA LEU A 387 -10.65 -17.36 1.78
C LEU A 387 -11.05 -15.98 2.29
N LYS A 388 -12.29 -15.86 2.76
CA LYS A 388 -12.87 -14.58 3.16
C LYS A 388 -13.82 -14.74 4.36
N PRO A 389 -13.97 -13.69 5.18
CA PRO A 389 -15.03 -13.61 6.16
C PRO A 389 -16.40 -13.48 5.49
N GLU A 390 -17.46 -13.61 6.29
CA GLU A 390 -18.84 -13.40 5.84
C GLU A 390 -19.07 -11.97 5.30
N PHE A 391 -18.48 -10.98 5.97
CA PHE A 391 -18.56 -9.56 5.59
C PHE A 391 -17.17 -9.00 5.31
N GLN A 392 -17.01 -8.44 4.11
CA GLN A 392 -15.80 -7.73 3.72
C GLN A 392 -16.09 -6.24 3.68
N THR A 393 -15.17 -5.45 4.22
CA THR A 393 -15.24 -3.98 4.13
C THR A 393 -14.14 -3.44 3.22
N THR A 394 -14.32 -2.20 2.80
CA THR A 394 -13.36 -1.45 1.99
C THR A 394 -12.78 -0.36 2.85
N ILE A 395 -11.49 -0.05 2.68
CA ILE A 395 -10.87 1.09 3.34
C ILE A 395 -11.59 2.39 2.95
N THR A 396 -11.75 3.32 3.89
CA THR A 396 -12.44 4.59 3.63
C THR A 396 -11.60 5.54 2.80
N ARG A 397 -12.23 6.56 2.21
CA ARG A 397 -11.57 7.68 1.50
C ARG A 397 -11.62 8.94 2.37
N PRO A 398 -10.67 9.89 2.23
CA PRO A 398 -10.69 11.10 3.02
C PRO A 398 -11.86 11.98 2.59
N VAL A 399 -12.30 12.83 3.49
CA VAL A 399 -13.20 13.93 3.16
C VAL A 399 -12.49 14.96 2.27
N HIS A 400 -13.26 15.82 1.61
CA HIS A 400 -12.69 16.92 0.84
C HIS A 400 -11.87 17.85 1.73
N LEU A 401 -10.77 18.34 1.16
CA LEU A 401 -9.91 19.31 1.82
C LEU A 401 -10.65 20.63 2.05
N ASP A 402 -10.58 21.16 3.27
CA ASP A 402 -11.15 22.46 3.64
C ASP A 402 -10.09 23.40 4.23
N ASN A 403 -10.46 24.67 4.40
CA ASN A 403 -9.55 25.70 4.93
C ASN A 403 -9.06 25.36 6.35
N THR A 404 -9.91 24.75 7.17
CA THR A 404 -9.58 24.35 8.55
C THR A 404 -8.46 23.31 8.55
N THR A 405 -8.60 22.28 7.72
CA THR A 405 -7.64 21.19 7.59
C THR A 405 -6.31 21.68 6.99
N VAL A 406 -6.36 22.57 6.01
CA VAL A 406 -5.14 23.21 5.45
C VAL A 406 -4.41 24.03 6.53
N GLY A 407 -5.14 24.81 7.32
CA GLY A 407 -4.58 25.57 8.44
C GLY A 407 -3.92 24.65 9.47
N LEU A 408 -4.57 23.53 9.80
CA LEU A 408 -4.03 22.52 10.71
C LEU A 408 -2.73 21.89 10.17
N TYR A 409 -2.70 21.51 8.88
CA TYR A 409 -1.49 21.00 8.25
C TYR A 409 -0.34 22.01 8.27
N SER A 410 -0.61 23.26 7.91
CA SER A 410 0.42 24.32 7.92
C SER A 410 0.99 24.51 9.32
N ASN A 411 0.12 24.73 10.32
CA ASN A 411 0.53 24.99 11.70
C ASN A 411 1.32 23.81 12.29
N PHE A 412 0.88 22.58 12.04
CA PHE A 412 1.57 21.38 12.52
C PHE A 412 2.96 21.25 11.89
N ILE A 413 3.07 21.42 10.57
CA ILE A 413 4.36 21.33 9.86
C ILE A 413 5.28 22.46 10.32
N ASP A 414 4.79 23.69 10.47
CA ASP A 414 5.55 24.83 10.97
C ASP A 414 6.11 24.55 12.38
N PHE A 415 5.26 24.04 13.28
CA PHE A 415 5.67 23.66 14.63
C PHE A 415 6.75 22.57 14.62
N MET A 416 6.55 21.49 13.85
CA MET A 416 7.48 20.37 13.76
C MET A 416 8.89 20.84 13.34
N PHE A 417 8.98 21.65 12.29
CA PHE A 417 10.28 22.15 11.81
C PHE A 417 10.89 23.22 12.73
N HIS A 418 10.07 24.02 13.43
CA HIS A 418 10.58 24.95 14.44
C HIS A 418 11.26 24.21 15.59
N VAL A 419 10.60 23.18 16.14
CA VAL A 419 11.15 22.36 17.23
C VAL A 419 12.45 21.67 16.81
N SER A 420 12.48 21.07 15.61
CA SER A 420 13.71 20.46 15.09
C SER A 420 14.86 21.47 15.02
N ASN A 421 14.63 22.67 14.48
CA ASN A 421 15.67 23.70 14.38
C ASN A 421 16.15 24.19 15.75
N SER A 422 15.23 24.37 16.72
CA SER A 422 15.62 24.77 18.09
C SER A 422 16.50 23.73 18.80
N LEU A 423 16.32 22.43 18.51
CA LEU A 423 17.15 21.35 19.08
C LEU A 423 18.54 21.26 18.43
N TYR A 424 18.72 21.77 17.21
CA TYR A 424 20.01 21.78 16.51
C TYR A 424 20.90 22.99 16.84
N TYR A 425 20.33 24.09 17.32
CA TYR A 425 21.05 25.35 17.63
C TYR A 425 21.03 25.72 19.12
N GLY A 426 20.59 24.81 20.00
CA GLY A 426 20.49 25.00 21.45
C GLY A 426 21.63 24.37 22.24
#